data_AF-C6KUH7-F1
#
_entry.id   AF-C6KUH7-F1
#
_cell.length_a   1.000
_cell.length_b   1.000
_cell.length_c   1.000
_cell.angle_alpha   90.00
_cell.angle_beta   90.00
_cell.angle_gamma   90.00
#
_symmetry.space_group_name_H-M   'P 1'
#
loop_
_entity.id
_entity.type
_entity.pdbx_description
1 polymer ?
#
loop_
_entity_poly.entity_id
_entity_poly.type
_entity_poly.pdbx_seq_one_letter_code
_entity_poly.pdbx_strand_id
1 'polypeptide(L)'
;MAAGRKTGGRQKGTPNKRTEALAEALEEHGCDPVAALVRIAQDAETPRELRARILSDLLPYLYPRRKAIELEGNRRPVVILSGFVRPEHVPKDVNGPMPNKDS
;
A
#
# COMPACT_ATOMS: atom_id res chain seq x y z
N MET A 1 10.17 40.35 35.69
CA MET A 1 10.42 39.37 34.61
C MET A 1 10.50 37.98 35.23
N ALA A 2 9.50 37.13 35.02
CA ALA A 2 9.53 35.74 35.50
C ALA A 2 9.95 34.83 34.32
N ALA A 3 11.16 34.29 34.39
CA ALA A 3 11.67 33.32 33.42
C ALA A 3 11.00 31.95 33.68
N GLY A 4 9.75 31.80 33.22
CA GLY A 4 9.04 30.53 33.23
C GLY A 4 9.70 29.54 32.27
N ARG A 5 10.70 28.79 32.74
CA ARG A 5 11.31 27.70 31.97
C ARG A 5 10.30 26.57 31.86
N LYS A 6 9.68 26.40 30.69
CA LYS A 6 8.82 25.25 30.37
C LYS A 6 9.68 23.98 30.38
N THR A 7 9.80 23.31 31.52
CA THR A 7 10.59 22.06 31.68
C THR A 7 9.80 20.80 31.35
N GLY A 8 8.51 20.91 31.04
CA GLY A 8 7.64 19.77 30.74
C GLY A 8 7.47 19.52 29.24
N GLY A 9 8.55 19.22 28.52
CA GLY A 9 8.47 18.74 27.14
C GLY A 9 8.55 17.21 27.11
N ARG A 10 7.52 16.53 26.59
CA ARG A 10 7.57 15.08 26.30
C ARG A 10 8.81 14.82 25.43
N GLN A 11 9.73 13.98 25.90
CA GLN A 11 10.87 13.56 25.07
C GLN A 11 10.32 12.88 23.82
N LYS A 12 10.60 13.48 22.66
CA LYS A 12 10.15 13.00 21.37
C LYS A 12 10.90 11.70 21.08
N GLY A 13 10.19 10.57 21.17
CA GLY A 13 10.77 9.25 20.90
C GLY A 13 10.39 8.18 21.91
N THR A 14 9.93 8.55 23.12
CA THR A 14 9.44 7.54 24.06
C THR A 14 8.15 6.92 23.51
N PRO A 15 8.12 5.59 23.27
CA PRO A 15 6.89 4.88 22.97
C PRO A 15 5.81 5.27 23.97
N ASN A 16 4.57 5.36 23.53
CA ASN A 16 3.48 5.61 24.46
C ASN A 16 3.50 4.47 25.50
N LYS A 17 3.60 4.77 26.80
CA LYS A 17 3.68 3.74 27.87
C LYS A 17 2.60 2.66 27.73
N ARG A 18 1.44 3.01 27.18
CA ARG A 18 0.34 2.08 26.88
C ARG A 18 0.64 1.09 25.75
N THR A 19 1.39 1.51 24.73
CA THR A 19 1.80 0.66 23.61
C THR A 19 2.90 -0.32 24.03
N GLU A 20 3.81 0.14 24.88
CA GLU A 20 4.87 -0.69 25.47
C GLU A 20 4.28 -1.78 26.37
N ALA A 21 3.39 -1.43 27.32
CA ALA A 21 2.70 -2.40 28.17
C ALA A 21 1.87 -3.43 27.38
N LEU A 22 1.31 -3.04 26.23
CA LEU A 22 0.60 -3.98 25.35
C LEU A 22 1.57 -4.95 24.66
N ALA A 23 2.73 -4.46 24.20
CA ALA A 23 3.75 -5.32 23.61
C ALA A 23 4.29 -6.32 24.64
N GLU A 24 4.61 -5.86 25.86
CA GLU A 24 5.04 -6.72 26.97
C GLU A 24 4.00 -7.80 27.29
N ALA A 25 2.72 -7.44 27.40
CA ALA A 25 1.66 -8.41 27.67
C ALA A 25 1.49 -9.44 26.53
N LEU A 26 1.65 -9.01 25.27
CA LEU A 26 1.61 -9.92 24.13
C LEU A 26 2.81 -10.88 24.13
N GLU A 27 4.00 -10.39 24.46
CA GLU A 27 5.21 -11.20 24.60
C GLU A 27 5.10 -12.20 25.75
N GLU A 28 4.57 -11.80 26.91
CA GLU A 28 4.33 -12.68 28.06
C GLU A 28 3.37 -13.83 27.70
N HIS A 29 2.39 -13.57 26.84
CA HIS A 29 1.47 -14.58 26.33
C HIS A 29 1.99 -15.33 25.09
N GLY A 30 3.20 -15.04 24.60
CA GLY A 30 3.76 -15.64 23.37
C GLY A 30 2.91 -15.37 22.13
N CYS A 31 2.12 -14.30 22.15
CA CYS A 31 1.16 -13.96 21.12
C CYS A 31 1.77 -12.99 20.13
N ASP A 32 2.14 -13.49 18.95
CA ASP A 32 2.44 -12.65 17.80
C ASP A 32 1.14 -12.40 16.99
N PRO A 33 0.57 -11.19 17.06
CA PRO A 33 -0.67 -10.87 16.35
C PRO A 33 -0.51 -10.95 14.83
N VAL A 34 0.68 -10.68 14.28
CA VAL A 34 0.92 -10.79 12.84
C VAL A 34 0.92 -12.26 12.42
N ALA A 35 1.63 -13.12 13.15
CA ALA A 35 1.61 -14.56 12.89
C ALA A 35 0.19 -15.14 13.04
N ALA A 36 -0.58 -14.70 14.04
CA ALA A 36 -1.97 -15.12 14.22
C ALA A 36 -2.85 -14.74 13.02
N LEU A 37 -2.74 -13.51 12.52
CA LEU A 37 -3.46 -13.05 11.33
C LEU A 37 -3.08 -13.84 10.08
N VAL A 38 -1.79 -14.15 9.90
CA VAL A 38 -1.30 -14.96 8.77
C VAL A 38 -1.91 -16.36 8.82
N ARG A 39 -1.96 -17.00 9.99
CA ARG A 39 -2.59 -18.33 10.16
C ARG A 39 -4.08 -18.30 9.77
N ILE A 40 -4.83 -17.29 10.22
CA ILE A 40 -6.25 -17.13 9.87
C ILE A 40 -6.43 -16.90 8.36
N ALA A 41 -5.56 -16.12 7.73
CA ALA A 41 -5.63 -15.85 6.30
C ALA A 41 -5.27 -17.07 5.42
N GLN A 42 -4.46 -17.99 5.95
CA GLN A 42 -4.05 -19.23 5.28
C GLN A 42 -5.08 -20.35 5.43
N ASP A 43 -5.88 -20.34 6.48
CA ASP A 43 -6.94 -21.32 6.71
C ASP A 43 -7.98 -21.30 5.57
N ALA A 44 -8.32 -22.48 5.06
CA ALA A 44 -9.26 -22.68 3.98
C ALA A 44 -10.71 -22.55 4.44
N GLU A 45 -11.00 -22.80 5.72
CA GLU A 45 -12.32 -22.69 6.32
C GLU A 45 -12.71 -21.22 6.58
N THR A 46 -11.73 -20.32 6.63
CA THR A 46 -11.96 -18.90 6.82
C THR A 46 -12.68 -18.31 5.58
N PRO A 47 -13.77 -17.54 5.77
CA PRO A 47 -14.46 -16.85 4.68
C PRO A 47 -13.50 -16.02 3.82
N ARG A 48 -13.66 -16.07 2.51
CA ARG A 48 -12.75 -15.42 1.55
C ARG A 48 -12.66 -13.92 1.79
N GLU A 49 -13.76 -13.31 2.20
CA GLU A 49 -13.87 -11.88 2.51
C GLU A 49 -12.96 -11.51 3.69
N LEU A 50 -12.96 -12.35 4.74
CA LEU A 50 -12.12 -12.13 5.91
C LEU A 50 -10.63 -12.32 5.57
N ARG A 51 -10.31 -13.33 4.77
CA ARG A 51 -8.94 -13.57 4.27
C ARG A 51 -8.44 -12.37 3.45
N ALA A 52 -9.26 -11.89 2.51
CA ALA A 52 -8.94 -10.72 1.69
C ALA A 52 -8.77 -9.46 2.54
N ARG A 53 -9.58 -9.29 3.59
CA ARG A 53 -9.47 -8.16 4.51
C ARG A 53 -8.13 -8.17 5.26
N ILE A 54 -7.77 -9.30 5.87
CA ILE A 54 -6.51 -9.45 6.59
C ILE A 54 -5.32 -9.16 5.68
N LEU A 55 -5.30 -9.73 4.47
CA LEU A 55 -4.23 -9.49 3.50
C LEU A 55 -4.17 -8.00 3.07
N SER A 56 -5.32 -7.36 2.88
CA SER A 56 -5.40 -5.94 2.55
C SER A 56 -4.84 -5.03 3.64
N ASP A 57 -5.04 -5.40 4.90
CA ASP A 57 -4.53 -4.67 6.05
C ASP A 57 -3.01 -4.89 6.26
N LEU A 58 -2.46 -6.05 5.84
CA LEU A 58 -1.02 -6.35 5.88
C LEU A 58 -0.21 -5.75 4.71
N LEU A 59 -0.81 -5.62 3.53
CA LEU A 59 -0.15 -5.08 2.32
C LEU A 59 0.60 -3.75 2.50
N PRO A 60 0.08 -2.73 3.24
CA PRO A 60 0.75 -1.44 3.42
C PRO A 60 2.09 -1.52 4.16
N TYR A 61 2.29 -2.58 4.97
CA TYR A 61 3.55 -2.80 5.69
C TYR A 61 4.63 -3.40 4.79
N LEU A 62 4.25 -4.08 3.70
CA LEU A 62 5.17 -4.61 2.70
C LEU A 62 5.42 -3.63 1.56
N TYR A 63 4.37 -2.98 1.09
CA TYR A 63 4.40 -2.09 -0.07
C TYR A 63 3.90 -0.70 0.35
N PRO A 64 4.81 0.29 0.43
CA PRO A 64 4.42 1.67 0.71
C PRO A 64 3.34 2.12 -0.27
N ARG A 65 2.21 2.58 0.26
CA ARG A 65 1.15 3.13 -0.59
C ARG A 65 1.71 4.31 -1.36
N ARG A 66 1.49 4.33 -2.68
CA ARG A 66 1.89 5.45 -3.53
C ARG A 66 1.24 6.70 -2.96
N LYS A 67 2.06 7.69 -2.58
CA LYS A 67 1.55 9.00 -2.17
C LYS A 67 0.79 9.57 -3.35
N ALA A 68 -0.40 10.12 -3.08
CA ALA A 68 -1.08 10.93 -4.07
C ALA A 68 -0.14 12.08 -4.42
N ILE A 69 0.33 12.12 -5.67
CA ILE A 69 1.05 13.26 -6.20
C ILE A 69 -0.05 14.25 -6.55
N GLU A 70 -0.12 15.38 -5.84
CA GLU A 70 -0.94 16.48 -6.33
C GLU A 70 -0.34 16.93 -7.66
N LEU A 71 -1.07 16.67 -8.74
CA LEU A 71 -0.73 17.24 -10.03
C LEU A 71 -1.05 18.73 -9.91
N GLU A 72 -0.06 19.57 -9.63
CA GLU A 72 -0.13 21.01 -9.90
C GLU A 72 -0.12 21.22 -11.42
N GLY A 73 -1.17 20.74 -12.07
CA GLY A 73 -1.46 21.02 -13.46
C GLY A 73 -2.01 22.43 -13.52
N ASN A 74 -1.25 23.32 -14.18
CA ASN A 74 -1.77 24.57 -14.73
C ASN A 74 -3.21 24.33 -15.22
N ARG A 75 -4.19 25.04 -14.63
CA ARG A 75 -5.65 24.90 -14.83
C ARG A 75 -6.09 25.29 -16.24
N ARG A 76 -5.47 24.71 -17.26
CA ARG A 76 -5.94 24.76 -18.63
C ARG A 76 -6.82 23.53 -18.83
N PRO A 77 -8.03 23.68 -19.39
CA PRO A 77 -8.89 22.53 -19.65
C PRO A 77 -8.14 21.59 -20.60
N VAL A 78 -7.83 20.39 -20.11
CA VAL A 78 -7.32 19.32 -20.95
C VAL A 78 -8.54 18.70 -21.63
N VAL A 79 -8.74 19.03 -22.90
CA VAL A 79 -9.77 18.40 -23.73
C VAL A 79 -9.23 17.04 -24.17
N ILE A 80 -9.72 15.97 -23.55
CA ILE A 80 -9.42 14.60 -23.97
C ILE A 80 -10.43 14.23 -25.06
N LEU A 81 -10.01 14.33 -26.32
CA LEU A 81 -10.79 13.81 -27.46
C LEU A 81 -10.60 12.29 -27.51
N SER A 82 -11.50 11.53 -26.90
CA SER A 82 -11.59 10.09 -27.10
C SER A 82 -12.28 9.80 -28.44
N GLY A 83 -11.48 9.59 -29.48
CA GLY A 83 -11.98 9.07 -30.75
C GLY A 83 -12.37 7.60 -30.61
N PHE A 84 -13.64 7.28 -30.82
CA PHE A 84 -14.10 5.89 -30.92
C PHE A 84 -13.68 5.34 -32.29
N VAL A 85 -12.68 4.47 -32.32
CA VAL A 85 -12.27 3.77 -33.55
C VAL A 85 -13.29 2.66 -33.83
N ARG A 86 -14.03 2.76 -34.94
CA ARG A 86 -14.86 1.67 -35.42
C ARG A 86 -13.93 0.49 -35.75
N PRO A 87 -14.28 -0.76 -35.39
CA PRO A 87 -13.39 -1.93 -35.48
C PRO A 87 -13.00 -2.34 -36.92
N GLU A 88 -13.47 -1.62 -37.94
CA GLU A 88 -13.38 -2.00 -39.35
C GLU A 88 -12.08 -1.52 -40.02
N HIS A 89 -11.21 -0.81 -39.30
CA HIS A 89 -9.96 -0.23 -39.84
C HIS A 89 -8.73 -0.46 -38.94
N VAL A 90 -8.63 -1.60 -38.26
CA VAL A 90 -7.35 -2.01 -37.66
C VAL A 90 -6.37 -2.37 -38.80
N PRO A 91 -5.28 -1.62 -39.03
CA PRO A 91 -4.28 -2.00 -40.03
C PRO A 91 -3.65 -3.34 -39.62
N LYS A 92 -3.59 -4.29 -40.56
CA LYS A 92 -3.24 -5.70 -40.31
C LYS A 92 -1.73 -6.00 -40.29
N ASP A 93 -0.86 -5.01 -40.19
CA ASP A 93 0.57 -5.25 -40.44
C ASP A 93 1.45 -4.87 -39.23
N VAL A 94 1.42 -5.69 -38.16
CA VAL A 94 2.53 -5.71 -37.16
C VAL A 94 2.80 -7.14 -36.64
N ASN A 95 2.76 -8.16 -37.49
CA ASN A 95 3.36 -9.46 -37.17
C ASN A 95 3.78 -10.21 -38.44
N GLY A 96 4.88 -9.74 -39.04
CA GLY A 96 5.67 -10.54 -39.98
C GLY A 96 6.86 -11.16 -39.24
N PRO A 97 7.18 -12.45 -39.42
CA PRO A 97 8.30 -13.11 -38.74
C PRO A 97 9.65 -12.51 -39.18
N MET A 98 10.58 -12.36 -38.21
CA MET A 98 11.97 -11.97 -38.46
C MET A 98 12.61 -12.92 -39.48
N PRO A 99 13.27 -12.42 -40.55
CA PRO A 99 14.07 -13.27 -41.42
C PRO A 99 15.36 -13.70 -40.71
N ASN A 100 15.64 -15.00 -40.75
CA ASN A 100 16.85 -15.65 -40.23
C ASN A 100 18.13 -15.03 -40.81
N LYS A 101 19.11 -14.81 -39.94
CA LYS A 101 20.43 -14.29 -40.27
C LYS A 101 21.38 -15.48 -40.43
N ASP A 102 21.49 -16.02 -41.64
CA ASP A 102 22.57 -16.95 -42.02
C ASP A 102 23.04 -16.63 -43.44
N SER A 103 24.21 -15.98 -43.54
CA SER A 103 25.28 -16.11 -44.54
C SER A 103 26.29 -14.98 -44.37
#